data_AF-A0A453FEG0-F1
#
_entry.id   AF-A0A453FEG0-F1
#
_cell.length_a   1.000
_cell.length_b   1.000
_cell.length_c   1.000
_cell.angle_alpha   90.00
_cell.angle_beta   90.00
_cell.angle_gamma   90.00
#
_symmetry.space_group_name_H-M   'P 1'
#
loop_
_entity.id
_entity.type
_entity.pdbx_description
1 polymer ?
#
loop_
_entity_poly.entity_id
_entity_poly.type
_entity_poly.pdbx_seq_one_letter_code
_entity_poly.pdbx_strand_id
1 'polypeptide(L)'
;TLPSAGEHSYVDVVLQTRSGKAARVVVEPSFRAEFEVARAGAGYRALVAALPEAFVGRADRLRAVVKAMCAAAKQCMKENNMHLGPWRKHKYMQSKWLGTSEREAPAAIDTVAAGSPSPEKQPKFRASMLSFDFGRAPVVVA
;
A
#
# COMPACT_ATOMS: atom_id res chain seq x y z
N THR A 1 -2.04 18.52 6.86
CA THR A 1 -1.94 18.79 5.41
C THR A 1 -2.72 17.70 4.69
N LEU A 2 -3.62 18.05 3.77
CA LEU A 2 -4.32 17.04 2.97
C LEU A 2 -3.31 16.40 1.99
N PRO A 3 -3.38 15.08 1.75
CA PRO A 3 -2.51 14.42 0.79
C PRO A 3 -2.70 14.99 -0.62
N SER A 4 -1.61 15.13 -1.37
CA SER A 4 -1.66 15.57 -2.77
C SER A 4 -2.33 14.50 -3.65
N ALA A 5 -2.92 14.89 -4.79
CA ALA A 5 -3.62 13.95 -5.66
C ALA A 5 -2.66 12.85 -6.15
N GLY A 6 -2.89 11.60 -5.71
CA GLY A 6 -2.03 10.45 -6.00
C GLY A 6 -1.22 9.94 -4.80
N GLU A 7 -1.22 10.66 -3.68
CA GLU A 7 -0.71 10.15 -2.41
C GLU A 7 -1.68 9.17 -1.77
N HIS A 8 -1.12 8.13 -1.17
CA HIS A 8 -1.87 7.13 -0.42
C HIS A 8 -1.40 7.16 1.03
N SER A 9 -2.36 7.28 1.95
CA SER A 9 -2.12 7.26 3.38
C SER A 9 -2.86 6.10 4.04
N TYR A 10 -2.20 5.48 5.00
CA TYR A 10 -2.74 4.41 5.83
C TYR A 10 -2.05 4.46 7.19
N VAL A 11 -2.65 3.82 8.21
CA VAL A 11 -2.02 3.74 9.53
C VAL A 11 -1.36 2.37 9.69
N ASP A 12 -0.14 2.37 10.21
CA ASP A 12 0.65 1.17 10.50
C ASP A 12 1.03 1.16 11.98
N VAL A 13 0.65 0.11 12.69
CA VAL A 13 0.93 -0.06 14.12
C VAL A 13 1.76 -1.30 14.35
N VAL A 14 2.87 -1.16 15.06
CA VAL A 14 3.69 -2.28 15.51
C VAL A 14 3.36 -2.57 16.97
N LEU A 15 2.77 -3.73 17.22
CA LEU A 15 2.39 -4.21 18.55
C LEU A 15 3.37 -5.29 19.01
N GLN A 16 3.72 -5.31 20.28
CA GLN A 16 4.42 -6.45 20.87
C GLN A 16 3.40 -7.51 21.28
N THR A 17 3.57 -8.74 20.81
CA THR A 17 2.73 -9.86 21.24
C THR A 17 3.16 -10.37 22.61
N ARG A 18 2.30 -11.17 23.27
CA ARG A 18 2.65 -11.92 24.49
C ARG A 18 3.88 -12.84 24.32
N SER A 19 4.19 -13.22 23.08
CA SER A 19 5.39 -14.01 22.75
C SER A 19 6.65 -13.17 22.52
N GLY A 20 6.61 -11.86 22.76
CA GLY A 20 7.73 -10.94 22.54
C GLY A 20 8.04 -10.68 21.07
N LYS A 21 7.14 -11.06 20.15
CA LYS A 21 7.31 -10.84 18.72
C LYS A 21 6.57 -9.58 18.30
N ALA A 22 7.19 -8.77 17.44
CA ALA A 22 6.53 -7.64 16.82
C ALA A 22 5.47 -8.13 15.81
N ALA A 23 4.23 -7.68 15.97
CA ALA A 23 3.11 -7.89 15.06
C ALA A 23 2.69 -6.56 14.43
N ARG A 24 2.62 -6.55 13.10
CA ARG A 24 2.25 -5.37 12.30
C ARG A 24 0.75 -5.38 11.99
N VAL A 25 0.04 -4.31 12.34
CA VAL A 25 -1.38 -4.09 12.06
C VAL A 25 -1.53 -2.90 11.13
N VAL A 26 -2.27 -3.08 10.05
CA VAL A 26 -2.54 -2.06 9.03
C VAL A 26 -4.00 -1.64 9.12
N VAL A 27 -4.23 -0.33 9.05
CA VAL A 27 -5.55 0.30 8.92
C VAL A 27 -5.62 1.05 7.61
N GLU A 28 -6.47 0.57 6.71
CA GLU A 28 -6.79 1.20 5.43
C GLU A 28 -8.25 1.65 5.45
N PRO A 29 -8.55 2.97 5.48
CA PRO A 29 -9.92 3.46 5.61
C PRO A 29 -10.78 3.23 4.37
N SER A 30 -10.18 3.16 3.17
CA SER A 30 -10.89 3.08 1.89
C SER A 30 -10.57 1.78 1.14
N PHE A 31 -10.46 0.67 1.87
CA PHE A 31 -9.92 -0.59 1.35
C PHE A 31 -10.74 -1.16 0.17
N ARG A 32 -12.07 -1.09 0.23
CA ARG A 32 -12.91 -1.59 -0.88
C ARG A 32 -12.64 -0.82 -2.18
N ALA A 33 -12.56 0.51 -2.10
CA ALA A 33 -12.40 1.39 -3.25
C ALA A 33 -11.13 1.07 -4.06
N GLU A 34 -10.08 0.60 -3.39
CA GLU A 34 -8.81 0.20 -3.99
C GLU A 34 -8.92 -0.92 -5.03
N PHE A 35 -9.99 -1.72 -4.96
CA PHE A 35 -10.24 -2.85 -5.85
C PHE A 35 -11.36 -2.60 -6.86
N GLU A 36 -12.06 -1.47 -6.79
CA GLU A 36 -13.18 -1.18 -7.68
C GLU A 36 -12.74 -1.04 -9.13
N VAL A 37 -13.51 -1.61 -10.04
CA VAL A 37 -13.28 -1.57 -11.50
C VAL A 37 -14.60 -1.23 -12.18
N ALA A 38 -14.64 -0.10 -12.89
CA ALA A 38 -15.87 0.39 -13.54
C ALA A 38 -16.55 -0.65 -14.44
N ARG A 39 -15.76 -1.35 -15.26
CA ARG A 39 -16.23 -2.36 -16.22
C ARG A 39 -15.96 -3.82 -15.77
N ALA A 40 -16.04 -4.09 -14.48
CA ALA A 40 -15.89 -5.47 -13.98
C ALA A 40 -17.08 -6.38 -14.37
N GLY A 41 -16.80 -7.68 -14.52
CA GLY A 41 -17.85 -8.71 -14.58
C GLY A 41 -18.53 -8.93 -13.23
N ALA A 42 -19.71 -9.55 -13.22
CA ALA A 42 -20.52 -9.74 -12.01
C ALA A 42 -19.78 -10.50 -10.90
N GLY A 43 -19.01 -11.55 -11.24
CA GLY A 43 -18.23 -12.31 -10.27
C GLY A 43 -17.18 -11.46 -9.53
N TYR A 44 -16.42 -10.63 -10.26
CA TYR A 44 -15.45 -9.74 -9.62
C TYR A 44 -16.13 -8.64 -8.78
N ARG A 45 -17.27 -8.09 -9.25
CA ARG A 45 -18.05 -7.13 -8.46
C ARG A 45 -18.54 -7.73 -7.14
N ALA A 46 -18.97 -9.00 -7.14
CA ALA A 46 -19.38 -9.69 -5.92
C ALA A 46 -18.21 -9.86 -4.93
N LEU A 47 -17.01 -10.18 -5.42
CA LEU A 47 -15.80 -10.24 -4.59
C LEU A 47 -15.46 -8.88 -3.96
N VAL A 48 -15.51 -7.79 -4.74
CA VAL A 48 -15.28 -6.44 -4.24
C VAL A 48 -16.34 -6.03 -3.21
N ALA A 49 -17.61 -6.35 -3.46
CA ALA A 49 -18.71 -6.07 -2.53
C ALA A 49 -18.56 -6.82 -1.19
N ALA A 50 -17.96 -8.01 -1.21
CA ALA A 50 -17.68 -8.80 -0.01
C ALA A 50 -16.49 -8.27 0.81
N LEU A 51 -15.67 -7.37 0.26
CA LEU A 51 -14.61 -6.72 1.03
C LEU A 51 -15.19 -5.74 2.06
N PRO A 52 -14.56 -5.60 3.24
CA PRO A 52 -14.94 -4.54 4.17
C PRO A 52 -14.60 -3.16 3.57
N GLU A 53 -15.35 -2.14 3.95
CA GLU A 53 -15.10 -0.76 3.52
C GLU A 53 -13.73 -0.28 3.98
N ALA A 54 -13.43 -0.46 5.27
CA ALA A 54 -12.12 -0.27 5.85
C ALA A 54 -11.48 -1.62 6.22
N PHE A 55 -10.18 -1.78 5.99
CA PHE A 55 -9.42 -2.93 6.46
C PHE A 55 -8.73 -2.58 7.78
N VAL A 56 -8.95 -3.41 8.81
CA VAL A 56 -8.20 -3.38 10.07
C VAL A 56 -7.71 -4.79 10.34
N GLY A 57 -6.40 -5.00 10.26
CA GLY A 57 -5.88 -6.34 10.47
C GLY A 57 -4.38 -6.47 10.32
N ARG A 58 -3.88 -7.68 10.61
CA ARG A 58 -2.46 -7.96 10.51
C ARG A 58 -1.96 -7.91 9.06
N ALA A 59 -0.70 -7.53 8.90
CA ALA A 59 -0.06 -7.41 7.59
C ALA A 59 -0.03 -8.72 6.78
N ASP A 60 0.04 -9.89 7.44
CA ASP A 60 -0.04 -11.20 6.78
C ASP A 60 -1.43 -11.45 6.16
N ARG A 61 -2.50 -11.09 6.87
CA ARG A 61 -3.88 -11.18 6.36
C ARG A 61 -4.10 -10.23 5.19
N LEU A 62 -3.60 -8.99 5.31
CA LEU A 62 -3.65 -8.01 4.23
C LEU A 62 -2.98 -8.56 2.96
N ARG A 63 -1.77 -9.13 3.10
CA ARG A 63 -1.02 -9.73 1.98
C ARG A 63 -1.83 -10.81 1.27
N ALA A 64 -2.51 -11.68 2.03
CA ALA A 64 -3.33 -12.75 1.48
C ALA A 64 -4.53 -12.19 0.68
N VAL A 65 -5.25 -11.21 1.24
CA VAL A 65 -6.40 -10.58 0.58
C VAL A 65 -5.96 -9.84 -0.70
N VAL A 66 -4.90 -9.04 -0.62
CA VAL A 66 -4.33 -8.33 -1.78
C VAL A 66 -3.93 -9.32 -2.89
N LYS A 67 -3.32 -10.47 -2.53
CA LYS A 67 -2.98 -11.51 -3.50
C LYS A 67 -4.21 -12.07 -4.20
N ALA A 68 -5.24 -12.43 -3.44
CA ALA A 68 -6.47 -12.99 -3.98
C ALA A 68 -7.20 -12.00 -4.89
N MET A 69 -7.35 -10.75 -4.45
CA MET A 69 -8.04 -9.72 -5.22
C MET A 69 -7.28 -9.33 -6.50
N CYS A 70 -5.94 -9.23 -6.45
CA CYS A 70 -5.15 -8.99 -7.66
C CYS A 70 -5.25 -10.13 -8.68
N ALA A 71 -5.34 -11.39 -8.22
CA ALA A 71 -5.55 -12.53 -9.10
C ALA A 71 -6.93 -12.48 -9.75
N ALA A 72 -7.97 -12.21 -8.96
CA ALA A 72 -9.34 -12.04 -9.46
C ALA A 72 -9.46 -10.86 -10.45
N ALA A 73 -8.79 -9.74 -10.17
CA ALA A 73 -8.76 -8.58 -11.05
C ALA A 73 -8.09 -8.92 -12.38
N LYS A 74 -6.94 -9.62 -12.34
CA LYS A 74 -6.25 -10.07 -13.55
C LYS A 74 -7.14 -10.97 -14.41
N GLN A 75 -7.87 -11.89 -13.79
CA GLN A 75 -8.81 -12.77 -14.49
C GLN A 75 -9.96 -11.98 -15.12
N CYS A 76 -10.60 -11.10 -14.36
CA CYS A 76 -11.69 -10.25 -14.85
C CYS A 76 -11.25 -9.35 -16.01
N MET A 77 -10.04 -8.77 -15.96
CA MET A 77 -9.51 -7.96 -17.06
C MET A 77 -9.28 -8.79 -18.32
N LYS A 78 -8.76 -10.00 -18.17
CA LYS A 78 -8.54 -10.93 -19.29
C LYS A 78 -9.85 -11.30 -19.97
N GLU A 79 -10.86 -11.66 -19.19
CA GLU A 79 -12.20 -12.02 -19.70
C GLU A 79 -12.89 -10.86 -20.42
N ASN A 80 -12.68 -9.63 -19.92
CA ASN A 80 -13.30 -8.43 -20.49
C ASN A 80 -12.44 -7.75 -21.58
N ASN A 81 -11.35 -8.39 -22.04
CA ASN A 81 -10.40 -7.82 -23.02
C ASN A 81 -9.88 -6.41 -22.62
N MET A 82 -9.58 -6.22 -21.34
CA MET A 82 -9.06 -4.96 -20.79
C MET A 82 -7.61 -5.09 -20.32
N HIS A 83 -6.86 -3.98 -20.38
CA HIS A 83 -5.52 -3.92 -19.81
C HIS A 83 -5.56 -3.68 -18.29
N LEU A 84 -4.73 -4.42 -17.54
CA LEU A 84 -4.56 -4.23 -16.11
C LEU A 84 -3.55 -3.09 -15.84
N GLY A 85 -4.06 -1.97 -15.30
CA GLY A 85 -3.23 -0.84 -14.90
C GLY A 85 -2.15 -1.23 -13.88
N PRO A 86 -0.99 -0.53 -13.85
CA PRO A 86 0.11 -0.84 -12.95
C PRO A 86 -0.30 -0.85 -11.48
N TRP A 87 -1.19 0.06 -11.08
CA TRP A 87 -1.69 0.18 -9.71
C TRP A 87 -2.49 -1.03 -9.24
N ARG A 88 -2.99 -1.88 -10.15
CA ARG A 88 -3.73 -3.10 -9.82
C ARG A 88 -2.85 -4.35 -9.85
N LYS A 89 -1.58 -4.22 -10.24
CA LYS A 89 -0.64 -5.33 -10.21
C LYS A 89 -0.28 -5.67 -8.77
N HIS A 90 -0.15 -6.96 -8.50
CA HIS A 90 0.12 -7.45 -7.15
C HIS A 90 1.33 -6.82 -6.48
N LYS A 91 2.44 -6.63 -7.23
CA LYS A 91 3.66 -6.01 -6.69
C LYS A 91 3.42 -4.57 -6.24
N TYR A 92 2.71 -3.77 -7.04
CA TYR A 92 2.37 -2.40 -6.68
C TYR A 92 1.48 -2.36 -5.44
N MET A 93 0.39 -3.13 -5.45
CA MET A 93 -0.54 -3.21 -4.33
C MET A 93 0.13 -3.71 -3.05
N GLN A 94 1.05 -4.68 -3.14
CA GLN A 94 1.82 -5.05 -1.96
C GLN A 94 2.69 -3.90 -1.47
N SER A 95 3.45 -3.24 -2.33
CA SER A 95 4.31 -2.12 -1.93
C SER A 95 3.55 -0.96 -1.32
N LYS A 96 2.30 -0.73 -1.78
CA LYS A 96 1.40 0.32 -1.28
C LYS A 96 1.22 0.28 0.25
N TRP A 97 1.02 -0.91 0.83
CA TRP A 97 0.88 -1.07 2.29
C TRP A 97 2.06 -1.76 2.99
N LEU A 98 2.82 -2.57 2.26
CA LEU A 98 3.84 -3.45 2.81
C LEU A 98 5.27 -3.02 2.51
N GLY A 99 5.45 -1.95 1.73
CA GLY A 99 6.74 -1.33 1.49
C GLY A 99 7.35 -0.72 2.77
N THR A 100 8.61 -0.32 2.68
CA THR A 100 9.26 0.50 3.69
C THR A 100 8.62 1.88 3.70
N SER A 101 7.59 2.08 4.52
CA SER A 101 6.98 3.39 4.71
C SER A 101 7.90 4.28 5.55
N GLU A 102 8.04 5.55 5.16
CA GLU A 102 8.51 6.59 6.07
C GLU A 102 7.53 6.62 7.25
N ARG A 103 7.97 6.06 8.37
CA ARG A 103 7.19 6.11 9.60
C ARG A 103 7.32 7.52 10.13
N GLU A 104 6.23 8.26 10.10
CA GLU A 104 6.07 9.42 10.99
C GLU A 104 5.79 8.84 12.38
N ALA A 105 6.85 8.32 13.01
CA ALA A 105 6.77 7.93 14.40
C ALA A 105 6.45 9.20 15.19
N PRO A 106 5.44 9.20 16.08
CA PRO A 106 5.34 10.27 17.06
C PRO A 106 6.69 10.31 17.76
N ALA A 107 7.33 11.49 17.78
CA ALA A 107 8.60 11.69 18.45
C ALA A 107 8.51 11.02 19.82
N ALA A 108 9.47 10.14 20.12
CA ALA A 108 9.56 9.57 21.45
C ALA A 108 9.50 10.74 22.43
N ILE A 109 8.49 10.73 23.29
CA ILE A 109 8.42 11.66 24.41
C ILE A 109 9.53 11.25 25.38
N ASP A 110 10.75 11.67 25.04
CA ASP A 110 11.91 11.51 25.87
C ASP A 110 11.71 12.41 27.09
N THR A 111 11.58 11.74 28.24
CA THR A 111 11.54 12.41 29.53
C THR A 111 12.90 13.08 29.75
N VAL A 112 12.85 14.37 30.04
CA VAL A 112 13.96 15.31 30.19
C VAL A 112 15.13 14.79 31.05
N ALA A 113 16.35 14.83 30.50
CA ALA A 113 17.58 15.04 31.26
C ALA A 113 18.64 15.70 30.34
N ALA A 114 19.18 16.83 30.81
CA ALA A 114 19.99 17.78 30.05
C ALA A 114 21.41 17.29 29.69
N GLY A 115 21.86 17.62 28.48
CA GLY A 115 23.26 17.53 28.04
C GLY A 115 23.44 17.98 26.58
N SER A 116 24.34 18.95 26.35
CA SER A 116 24.62 19.79 25.16
C SER A 116 24.84 19.11 23.77
N PRO A 117 24.80 19.88 22.65
CA PRO A 117 24.47 19.38 21.31
C PRO A 117 25.68 18.90 20.49
N SER A 118 25.43 17.94 19.59
CA SER A 118 26.36 17.39 18.59
C SER A 118 25.73 17.55 17.20
N PRO A 119 26.48 17.88 16.13
CA PRO A 119 25.90 18.50 14.93
C PRO A 119 25.00 17.55 14.15
N GLU A 120 23.81 18.07 13.84
CA GLU A 120 22.69 17.42 13.17
C GLU A 120 23.08 16.93 11.77
N LYS A 121 23.05 15.61 11.57
CA LYS A 121 22.90 15.04 10.22
C LYS A 121 21.46 15.30 9.78
N GLN A 122 21.28 16.29 8.91
CA GLN A 122 20.02 16.54 8.19
C GLN A 122 19.40 15.21 7.73
N PRO A 123 18.18 14.86 8.18
CA PRO A 123 17.46 13.76 7.59
C PRO A 123 17.07 14.20 6.18
N LYS A 124 17.69 13.56 5.18
CA LYS A 124 17.30 13.71 3.79
C LYS A 124 15.88 13.16 3.67
N PHE A 125 14.88 14.04 3.68
CA PHE A 125 13.52 13.71 3.32
C PHE A 125 13.56 13.09 1.93
N ARG A 126 13.37 11.78 1.86
CA ARG A 126 13.24 11.07 0.58
C ARG A 126 11.79 10.66 0.47
N ALA A 127 10.98 11.66 0.11
CA ALA A 127 9.66 11.42 -0.43
C ALA A 127 9.77 10.31 -1.47
N SER A 128 9.11 9.19 -1.20
CA SER A 128 9.14 8.00 -2.04
C SER A 128 8.37 8.30 -3.33
N MET A 129 9.07 8.87 -4.32
CA MET A 129 8.56 8.95 -5.68
C MET A 129 8.54 7.54 -6.26
N LEU A 130 7.38 6.90 -6.26
CA LEU A 130 7.12 5.75 -7.13
C LEU A 130 7.03 6.22 -8.59
N SER A 131 8.13 6.73 -9.14
CA SER A 131 8.30 6.89 -10.58
C SER A 131 8.64 5.52 -11.15
N PHE A 132 7.64 4.83 -11.69
CA PHE A 132 7.88 3.69 -12.57
C PHE A 132 8.01 4.22 -14.00
N ASP A 133 9.25 4.34 -14.49
CA ASP A 133 9.52 4.54 -15.90
C ASP A 133 9.09 3.28 -16.68
N PHE A 134 8.03 3.40 -17.47
CA PHE A 134 7.77 2.43 -18.53
C PHE A 134 8.72 2.73 -19.68
N GLY A 135 9.86 2.04 -19.69
CA GLY A 135 10.77 2.02 -20.83
C GLY A 135 9.99 1.68 -22.10
N ARG A 136 9.78 2.69 -22.94
CA ARG A 136 9.32 2.57 -24.32
C ARG A 136 10.46 1.93 -25.11
N ALA A 137 10.36 0.63 -25.39
CA ALA A 137 11.14 0.04 -26.46
C ALA A 137 10.49 0.46 -27.79
N PRO A 138 11.21 1.09 -28.73
CA PRO A 138 10.70 1.26 -30.08
C PRO A 138 10.64 -0.10 -30.77
N VAL A 139 9.45 -0.47 -31.23
CA VAL A 139 9.29 -1.53 -32.23
C VAL A 139 9.83 -0.95 -33.53
N VAL A 140 11.03 -1.39 -33.93
CA VAL A 140 11.49 -1.21 -35.32
C VAL A 140 10.72 -2.22 -36.15
N VAL A 141 9.83 -1.72 -36.99
CA VAL A 141 9.19 -2.53 -38.04
C VAL A 141 10.13 -2.47 -39.24
N ALA A 142 10.57 -3.65 -39.70
CA ALA A 142 11.38 -3.83 -40.90
C ALA A 142 10.55 -3.61 -42.17
#